data_AF-A0A0S3FJS8-F1
#
_entry.id   AF-A0A0S3FJS8-F1
#
_cell.length_a   1.000
_cell.length_b   1.000
_cell.length_c   1.000
_cell.angle_alpha   90.00
_cell.angle_beta   90.00
_cell.angle_gamma   90.00
#
_symmetry.space_group_name_H-M   'P 1'
#
loop_
_entity.id
_entity.type
_entity.pdbx_description
1 polymer ?
#
loop_
_entity_poly.entity_id
_entity_poly.type
_entity_poly.pdbx_seq_one_letter_code
_entity_poly.pdbx_strand_id
1 'polypeptide(L)' 'MGMQRRQDIQCVTIKAEQLNFLMQTIFTHHKDFDCHQLDGVLGLAYDLAGEVYSWMEKEEKIVQQNEEHKRRGN' A
#
# COMPACT_ATOMS: atom_id res chain seq x y z
N MET A 1 -14.81 -24.02 -4.81
CA MET A 1 -13.73 -23.09 -4.40
C MET A 1 -14.01 -22.76 -2.95
N GLY A 2 -13.08 -22.88 -2.01
CA GLY A 2 -13.32 -22.57 -0.59
C GLY A 2 -12.99 -21.12 -0.24
N MET A 3 -13.15 -20.74 1.03
CA MET A 3 -12.69 -19.42 1.51
C MET A 3 -11.18 -19.29 1.30
N GLN A 4 -10.78 -18.18 0.67
CA GLN A 4 -9.39 -17.77 0.50
C GLN A 4 -8.84 -17.16 1.78
N ARG A 5 -7.55 -17.39 2.01
CA ARG A 5 -6.82 -16.77 3.11
C ARG A 5 -6.62 -15.28 2.81
N ARG A 6 -6.96 -14.42 3.78
CA ARG A 6 -6.68 -12.98 3.78
C ARG A 6 -5.17 -12.72 3.67
N GLN A 7 -4.76 -11.60 3.06
CA GLN A 7 -3.34 -11.24 3.02
C GLN A 7 -2.82 -10.88 4.41
N ASP A 8 -1.52 -11.05 4.61
CA ASP A 8 -0.84 -10.57 5.80
C ASP A 8 -0.80 -9.03 5.80
N ILE A 9 -1.33 -8.44 6.87
CA ILE A 9 -1.43 -6.99 7.03
C ILE A 9 -0.10 -6.36 7.46
N GLN A 10 0.80 -7.11 8.10
CA GLN A 10 2.04 -6.53 8.65
C GLN A 10 2.89 -5.87 7.56
N CYS A 11 3.01 -6.52 6.41
CA CYS A 11 3.78 -6.00 5.29
C CYS A 11 3.24 -4.66 4.77
N VAL A 12 1.91 -4.52 4.61
CA VAL A 12 1.31 -3.27 4.12
C VAL A 12 1.32 -2.18 5.18
N THR A 13 1.21 -2.53 6.47
CA THR A 13 1.34 -1.56 7.58
C THR A 13 2.74 -0.95 7.59
N ILE A 14 3.79 -1.76 7.49
CA ILE A 14 5.17 -1.27 7.45
C ILE A 14 5.38 -0.34 6.26
N LYS A 15 4.88 -0.70 5.07
CA LYS A 15 4.99 0.16 3.87
C LYS A 15 4.21 1.46 4.01
N ALA A 16 3.03 1.43 4.62
CA ALA A 16 2.24 2.63 4.90
C ALA A 16 2.93 3.56 5.92
N GLU A 17 3.58 3.00 6.95
CA GLU A 17 4.40 3.76 7.90
C GLU A 17 5.62 4.40 7.23
N GLN A 18 6.32 3.64 6.39
CA GLN A 18 7.44 4.16 5.59
C GLN A 18 7.00 5.29 4.66
N LEU A 19 5.86 5.12 3.98
CA LEU A 19 5.28 6.16 3.13
C LEU A 19 4.93 7.40 3.95
N ASN A 20 4.29 7.24 5.11
CA ASN A 20 3.94 8.36 5.99
C ASN A 20 5.18 9.14 6.44
N PHE A 21 6.24 8.44 6.85
CA PHE A 21 7.50 9.06 7.24
C PHE A 21 8.16 9.81 6.07
N LEU A 22 8.16 9.20 4.88
CA LEU A 22 8.72 9.80 3.68
C LEU A 22 7.95 11.06 3.26
N MET A 23 6.63 11.03 3.30
CA MET A 23 5.78 12.19 3.02
C MET A 23 6.02 13.33 4.01
N GLN A 24 6.21 13.03 5.30
CA GLN A 24 6.57 14.04 6.29
C GLN A 24 7.94 14.65 6.03
N THR A 25 8.92 13.83 5.62
CA THR A 25 10.26 14.27 5.25
C THR A 25 10.23 15.19 4.04
N ILE A 26 9.53 14.79 2.98
CA ILE A 26 9.33 15.61 1.77
C ILE A 26 8.66 16.92 2.16
N PHE A 27 7.56 16.89 2.92
CA PHE A 27 6.87 18.11 3.32
C PHE A 27 7.78 19.07 4.08
N THR A 28 8.58 18.56 5.02
CA THR A 28 9.45 19.37 5.88
C THR A 28 10.66 19.92 5.14
N HIS A 29 11.26 19.12 4.24
CA HIS A 29 12.57 19.39 3.64
C HIS A 29 12.55 19.60 2.12
N HIS A 30 11.39 19.70 1.46
CA HIS A 30 11.31 19.86 0.00
C HIS A 30 12.11 21.04 -0.57
N LYS A 31 12.38 22.08 0.24
CA LYS A 31 13.19 23.25 -0.16
C LYS A 31 14.70 23.00 -0.03
N ASP A 32 15.09 22.02 0.77
CA ASP A 32 16.49 21.66 1.01
C ASP A 32 17.01 20.68 -0.05
N PHE A 33 16.10 20.04 -0.80
CA PHE A 33 16.41 19.12 -1.90
C PHE A 33 16.59 19.86 -3.22
N ASP A 34 17.61 19.47 -3.99
CA ASP A 34 17.63 19.79 -5.42
C ASP A 34 16.57 18.99 -6.19
N CYS A 35 16.32 19.35 -7.45
CA CYS A 35 15.28 18.72 -8.24
C CYS A 35 15.48 17.20 -8.41
N HIS A 36 16.72 16.73 -8.54
CA HIS A 36 17.00 15.30 -8.72
C HIS A 36 16.82 14.53 -7.41
N GLN A 37 17.19 15.13 -6.28
CA GLN A 37 16.94 14.58 -4.96
C GLN A 37 15.43 14.50 -4.67
N LEU A 38 14.69 15.57 -4.99
CA LEU A 38 13.24 15.61 -4.83
C LEU A 38 12.54 14.58 -5.71
N ASP A 39 12.94 14.45 -6.98
CA ASP A 39 12.44 13.41 -7.89
C ASP A 39 12.72 12.01 -7.34
N GLY A 40 13.90 11.79 -6.75
CA GLY A 40 14.27 10.52 -6.13
C GLY A 40 13.37 10.16 -4.95
N VAL A 41 13.16 11.07 -3.99
CA VAL A 41 12.30 10.81 -2.83
C VAL A 41 10.81 10.70 -3.22
N LEU A 42 10.36 11.46 -4.21
CA LEU A 42 9.00 11.32 -4.76
C LEU A 42 8.81 9.99 -5.47
N GLY A 43 9.83 9.50 -6.20
CA GLY A 43 9.83 8.18 -6.80
C GLY A 43 9.69 7.07 -5.76
N LEU A 44 10.45 7.14 -4.66
CA LEU A 44 10.32 6.19 -3.55
C LEU A 44 8.92 6.23 -2.91
N ALA A 45 8.33 7.42 -2.76
CA ALA A 45 6.97 7.57 -2.24
C ALA A 45 5.94 6.96 -3.20
N TYR A 46 6.13 7.15 -4.51
CA TYR A 46 5.29 6.57 -5.54
C TYR A 46 5.35 5.04 -5.52
N ASP A 47 6.54 4.45 -5.41
CA ASP A 47 6.71 3.00 -5.34
C ASP A 47 6.02 2.41 -4.10
N LEU A 48 6.23 3.01 -2.92
CA LEU A 48 5.56 2.59 -1.68
C LEU A 48 4.03 2.71 -1.79
N ALA A 49 3.52 3.80 -2.36
CA ALA A 49 2.10 3.97 -2.59
C ALA A 49 1.54 2.90 -3.55
N GLY A 50 2.28 2.57 -4.61
CA GLY A 50 1.93 1.51 -5.55
C GLY A 50 1.85 0.13 -4.90
N GLU A 51 2.79 -0.20 -4.01
CA GLU A 51 2.77 -1.46 -3.27
C GLU A 51 1.58 -1.54 -2.30
N VAL A 52 1.28 -0.46 -1.56
CA VAL A 52 0.10 -0.38 -0.68
C VAL A 52 -1.18 -0.53 -1.49
N TYR A 53 -1.27 0.16 -2.63
CA TYR A 53 -2.42 0.08 -3.53
C TYR A 53 -2.61 -1.33 -4.10
N SER A 54 -1.53 -1.97 -4.58
CA SER A 54 -1.59 -3.33 -5.10
C SER A 54 -2.01 -4.34 -4.02
N TRP A 55 -1.53 -4.17 -2.78
CA TRP A 55 -1.97 -4.99 -1.66
C TRP A 55 -3.47 -4.80 -1.41
N MET A 56 -3.96 -3.55 -1.38
CA MET A 56 -5.38 -3.24 -1.18
C MET A 56 -6.25 -3.89 -2.26
N GLU A 57 -5.89 -3.77 -3.54
CA GLU A 57 -6.64 -4.36 -4.66
C GLU A 57 -6.73 -5.89 -4.55
N LYS A 58 -5.63 -6.54 -4.17
CA LYS A 58 -5.61 -8.00 -3.94
C LYS A 58 -6.50 -8.38 -2.76
N GLU A 59 -6.46 -7.60 -1.69
CA GLU A 59 -7.23 -7.86 -0.48
C GLU A 59 -8.72 -7.73 -0.75
N GLU A 60 -9.10 -6.67 -1.47
CA GLU A 60 -10.46 -6.44 -1.90
C GLU A 60 -11.00 -7.63 -2.70
N LYS A 61 -10.23 -8.14 -3.68
CA LYS A 61 -10.62 -9.33 -4.45
C LYS A 61 -10.83 -10.56 -3.57
N ILE A 62 -9.94 -10.81 -2.60
CA ILE A 62 -10.07 -11.92 -1.65
C ILE A 62 -11.33 -11.76 -0.81
N VAL A 63 -11.59 -10.56 -0.29
CA VAL A 63 -12.78 -10.25 0.51
C VAL A 63 -14.04 -10.47 -0.32
N GLN A 64 -14.11 -9.91 -1.53
CA GLN A 64 -15.25 -10.07 -2.43
C GLN A 64 -15.50 -11.55 -2.74
N GLN A 65 -14.47 -12.32 -3.07
CA GLN A 65 -14.61 -13.76 -3.36
C GLN A 65 -15.05 -14.55 -2.12
N ASN A 66 -14.55 -14.20 -0.93
CA ASN A 66 -14.98 -14.80 0.32
C ASN A 66 -16.41 -14.45 0.70
N GLU A 67 -16.85 -13.22 0.46
CA GLU A 67 -18.22 -12.79 0.67
C GLU A 67 -19.17 -13.43 -0.32
N GLU A 68 -18.77 -13.55 -1.59
CA GLU A 68 -19.52 -14.32 -2.58
C GLU A 68 -19.62 -15.79 -2.20
N HIS A 69 -18.53 -16.39 -1.72
CA HIS A 69 -18.56 -17.74 -1.19
C HIS A 69 -19.52 -17.85 0.00
N LYS A 70 -19.44 -16.95 0.98
CA LYS A 70 -20.37 -16.94 2.13
C LYS A 70 -21.82 -16.77 1.69
N ARG A 71 -22.10 -15.91 0.70
CA ARG A 71 -23.43 -15.71 0.10
C ARG A 71 -23.92 -16.92 -0.67
N ARG A 72 -23.01 -17.61 -1.35
CA ARG A 72 -23.27 -18.86 -2.09
C ARG A 72 -23.25 -20.10 -1.18
N GLY A 73 -22.94 -19.91 0.10
CA GLY A 73 -22.88 -20.97 1.08
C GLY A 73 -21.48 -21.58 1.25
N ASN A 74 -21.12 -22.20 2.37
CA ASN A 74 -21.99 -23.09 3.13
C ASN A 74 -23.22 -23.58 2.37
#